data_AF-A0A367J942-F1
#
_entry.id   AF-A0A367J942-F1
#
_cell.length_a   1.000
_cell.length_b   1.000
_cell.length_c   1.000
_cell.angle_alpha   90.00
_cell.angle_beta   90.00
_cell.angle_gamma   90.00
#
_symmetry.space_group_name_H-M   'P 1'
#
loop_
_entity.id
_entity.type
_entity.pdbx_description
1 polymer ?
#
loop_
_entity_poly.entity_id
_entity_poly.type
_entity_poly.pdbx_seq_one_letter_code
_entity_poly.pdbx_strand_id
1 'polypeptide(L)'
;MTLTVEESRCVKATAYFRRHMFQAYSKQANTEIPMFGLPLNALIDCFGLMVPHTSNSKSQVDSCEIRYNGPGSYFVLKRFDRDFGQTIHCKLKPMEPQEEDVDTILTGTNTNNQKMILKSDWLKSVFEDLDKSHQRITLNFSPNDPSLTLTAIGPTSKWESSYPQSSEPFISFECDRELTFSYQYDHIKLCKRALEHSIEVSIEVSLNGVLYLLFQIEGSSSTKDYIEFTVS
;
A
#
# COMPACT_ATOMS: atom_id res chain seq x y z
N MET A 1 7.70 11.94 4.55
CA MET A 1 6.27 12.32 4.39
C MET A 1 5.49 11.03 4.24
N THR A 2 4.26 10.97 4.74
CA THR A 2 3.36 9.83 4.54
C THR A 2 2.09 10.31 3.87
N LEU A 3 1.50 9.48 3.02
CA LEU A 3 0.15 9.68 2.49
C LEU A 3 -0.70 8.49 2.92
N THR A 4 -1.84 8.77 3.52
CA THR A 4 -2.75 7.77 4.06
C THR A 4 -4.11 7.94 3.40
N VAL A 5 -4.71 6.83 2.98
CA VAL A 5 -6.10 6.78 2.49
C VAL A 5 -6.82 5.69 3.27
N GLU A 6 -8.06 5.98 3.67
CA GLU A 6 -8.93 5.03 4.35
C GLU A 6 -10.21 4.81 3.52
N GLU A 7 -10.67 3.56 3.48
CA GLU A 7 -11.89 3.15 2.82
C GLU A 7 -12.78 2.40 3.82
N SER A 8 -14.00 2.91 4.02
CA SER A 8 -15.05 2.27 4.82
C SER A 8 -14.65 1.88 6.26
N ARG A 9 -13.62 2.50 6.84
CA ARG A 9 -13.00 2.15 8.15
C ARG A 9 -12.47 0.71 8.25
N CYS A 10 -12.41 -0.01 7.13
CA CYS A 10 -11.99 -1.41 7.08
C CYS A 10 -10.67 -1.58 6.36
N VAL A 11 -10.27 -0.60 5.55
CA VAL A 11 -9.02 -0.63 4.80
C VAL A 11 -8.28 0.69 4.97
N LYS A 12 -7.02 0.61 5.40
CA LYS A 12 -6.10 1.75 5.47
C LYS A 12 -4.90 1.44 4.58
N ALA A 13 -4.54 2.37 3.70
CA ALA A 13 -3.35 2.27 2.87
C ALA A 13 -2.40 3.42 3.17
N THR A 14 -1.13 3.12 3.42
CA THR A 14 -0.10 4.11 3.75
C THR A 14 1.08 4.00 2.79
N ALA A 15 1.39 5.11 2.12
CA ALA A 15 2.59 5.24 1.28
C ALA A 15 3.64 6.10 1.99
N TYR A 16 4.89 5.62 2.01
CA TYR A 16 6.00 6.25 2.72
C TYR A 16 6.96 6.94 1.76
N PHE A 17 7.03 8.27 1.82
CA PHE A 17 8.00 9.07 1.08
C PHE A 17 9.22 9.34 1.96
N ARG A 18 10.25 8.52 1.78
CA ARG A 18 11.51 8.59 2.55
C ARG A 18 12.46 9.64 1.97
N ARG A 19 13.40 10.11 2.80
CA ARG A 19 14.37 11.18 2.44
C ARG A 19 15.16 10.88 1.17
N HIS A 20 15.51 9.62 0.93
CA HIS A 20 16.33 9.22 -0.22
C HIS A 20 15.58 9.35 -1.56
N MET A 21 14.25 9.39 -1.56
CA MET A 21 13.43 9.61 -2.76
C MET A 21 13.53 11.05 -3.29
N PHE A 22 14.07 11.97 -2.49
CA PHE A 22 14.16 13.38 -2.81
C PHE A 22 15.61 13.81 -3.04
N GLN A 23 15.86 14.52 -4.14
CA GLN A 23 17.15 15.19 -4.35
C GLN A 23 17.41 16.24 -3.25
N ALA A 24 16.38 17.04 -2.94
CA ALA A 24 16.39 18.02 -1.87
C ALA A 24 15.18 17.84 -0.96
N TYR A 25 15.41 17.90 0.35
CA TYR A 25 14.35 17.87 1.36
C TYR A 25 14.74 18.84 2.47
N SER A 26 13.82 19.73 2.82
CA SER A 26 13.98 20.68 3.90
C SER A 26 12.70 20.76 4.70
N LYS A 27 12.82 20.71 6.02
CA LYS A 27 11.75 20.96 6.99
C LYS A 27 12.29 22.03 7.94
N GLN A 28 11.52 23.09 8.17
CA GLN A 28 11.90 24.13 9.11
C GLN A 28 12.02 23.54 10.52
N ALA A 29 13.14 23.82 11.19
CA ALA A 29 13.40 23.35 12.55
C ALA A 29 12.32 23.88 13.51
N ASN A 30 11.88 23.03 14.45
CA ASN A 30 10.86 23.33 15.45
C ASN A 30 9.47 23.69 14.88
N THR A 31 9.21 23.47 13.59
CA THR A 31 7.86 23.58 13.03
C THR A 31 7.18 22.22 13.06
N GLU A 32 6.17 22.09 13.92
CA GLU A 32 5.21 21.00 13.82
C GLU A 32 4.30 21.24 12.61
N ILE A 33 4.14 20.20 11.79
CA ILE A 33 3.23 20.22 10.65
C ILE A 33 2.07 19.32 11.07
N PRO A 34 0.88 19.88 11.41
CA PRO A 34 -0.26 19.06 11.77
C PRO A 34 -0.68 18.19 10.59
N MET A 35 -1.33 17.06 10.87
CA MET A 35 -1.97 16.27 9.82
C MET A 35 -3.09 17.09 9.18
N PHE A 36 -3.25 16.94 7.87
CA PHE A 36 -4.32 17.59 7.12
C PHE A 36 -4.80 16.67 6.00
N GLY A 37 -6.08 16.79 5.66
CA GLY A 37 -6.67 16.10 4.53
C GLY A 37 -6.39 16.81 3.21
N LEU A 38 -6.38 16.05 2.12
CA LEU A 38 -6.40 16.56 0.75
C LEU A 38 -7.51 15.84 -0.03
N PRO A 39 -8.20 16.52 -0.97
CA PRO A 39 -9.16 15.88 -1.84
C PRO A 39 -8.47 14.85 -2.75
N LEU A 40 -8.73 13.57 -2.53
CA LEU A 40 -8.00 12.45 -3.14
C LEU A 40 -8.00 12.51 -4.68
N ASN A 41 -9.16 12.72 -5.31
CA ASN A 41 -9.25 12.77 -6.78
C ASN A 41 -8.41 13.92 -7.35
N ALA A 42 -8.48 15.11 -6.74
CA ALA A 42 -7.67 16.23 -7.18
C ALA A 42 -6.16 15.97 -6.97
N LEU A 43 -5.78 15.26 -5.89
CA LEU A 43 -4.39 14.86 -5.67
C LEU A 43 -3.91 13.88 -6.73
N ILE A 44 -4.73 12.89 -7.11
CA ILE A 44 -4.44 11.93 -8.19
C ILE A 44 -4.26 12.67 -9.52
N ASP A 45 -5.17 13.58 -9.87
CA ASP A 45 -5.07 14.39 -11.08
C ASP A 45 -3.78 15.21 -11.10
N CYS A 46 -3.44 15.83 -9.96
CA CYS A 46 -2.20 16.59 -9.83
C CYS A 46 -0.97 15.70 -10.00
N PHE A 47 -0.93 14.51 -9.39
CA PHE A 47 0.17 13.56 -9.60
C PHE A 47 0.28 13.10 -11.05
N GLY A 48 -0.84 12.88 -11.74
CA GLY A 48 -0.86 12.55 -13.16
C GLY A 48 -0.15 13.61 -14.02
N LEU A 49 -0.31 14.90 -13.68
CA LEU A 49 0.40 16.00 -14.33
C LEU A 49 1.89 16.08 -13.97
N MET A 50 2.30 15.52 -12.83
CA MET A 50 3.71 15.45 -12.42
C MET A 50 4.47 14.30 -13.09
N VAL A 51 3.78 13.35 -13.73
CA VAL A 51 4.43 12.26 -14.47
C VAL A 51 4.90 12.77 -15.83
N PRO A 52 6.16 12.52 -16.24
CA PRO A 52 6.63 12.88 -17.57
C PRO A 52 5.82 12.22 -18.69
N HIS A 53 5.36 12.99 -19.67
CA HIS A 53 4.66 12.47 -20.84
C HIS A 53 5.67 12.04 -21.92
N THR A 54 6.43 10.96 -21.71
CA THR A 54 7.38 10.53 -22.76
C THR A 54 6.72 9.58 -23.75
N SER A 55 6.60 9.97 -25.02
CA SER A 55 6.47 9.03 -26.14
C SER A 55 7.75 8.91 -26.98
N ASN A 56 8.73 9.80 -26.83
CA ASN A 56 10.00 9.68 -27.56
C ASN A 56 11.18 10.32 -26.80
N SER A 57 12.28 9.54 -26.74
CA SER A 57 13.68 9.94 -26.54
C SER A 57 14.16 10.57 -25.20
N LYS A 58 15.05 9.80 -24.56
CA LYS A 58 16.34 10.22 -23.98
C LYS A 58 16.34 11.28 -22.87
N SER A 59 16.38 10.78 -21.63
CA SER A 59 17.29 11.23 -20.57
C SER A 59 17.33 12.72 -20.20
N GLN A 60 16.19 13.41 -20.17
CA GLN A 60 16.15 14.74 -19.53
C GLN A 60 15.29 14.72 -18.28
N VAL A 61 15.88 15.24 -17.20
CA VAL A 61 15.29 15.27 -15.86
C VAL A 61 14.43 16.52 -15.74
N ASP A 62 13.11 16.33 -15.76
CA ASP A 62 12.16 17.32 -15.28
C ASP A 62 12.32 17.49 -13.77
N SER A 63 12.21 18.73 -13.27
CA SER A 63 12.18 18.97 -11.84
C SER A 63 10.75 18.89 -11.33
N CYS A 64 10.54 18.17 -10.23
CA CYS A 64 9.28 18.14 -9.49
C CYS A 64 9.52 18.63 -8.06
N GLU A 65 8.64 19.50 -7.57
CA GLU A 65 8.70 20.08 -6.23
C GLU A 65 7.37 19.86 -5.51
N ILE A 66 7.48 19.43 -4.25
CA ILE A 66 6.38 19.40 -3.27
C ILE A 66 6.67 20.46 -2.22
N ARG A 67 5.71 21.37 -1.98
CA ARG A 67 5.86 22.44 -0.97
C ARG A 67 4.60 22.64 -0.15
N TYR A 68 4.79 22.82 1.15
CA TYR A 68 3.73 23.20 2.08
C TYR A 68 4.30 24.19 3.11
N ASN A 69 3.67 25.36 3.23
CA ASN A 69 4.14 26.47 4.07
C ASN A 69 3.36 26.58 5.40
N GLY A 70 2.80 25.47 5.89
CA GLY A 70 2.07 25.43 7.16
C GLY A 70 0.59 25.82 7.05
N PRO A 71 -0.12 25.86 8.20
CA PRO A 71 -1.56 26.11 8.25
C PRO A 71 -1.99 27.39 7.51
N GLY A 72 -3.11 27.32 6.79
CA GLY A 72 -3.61 28.41 5.95
C GLY A 72 -2.96 28.52 4.56
N SER A 73 -1.85 27.81 4.31
CA SER A 73 -1.22 27.74 2.99
C SER A 73 -1.77 26.58 2.15
N TYR A 74 -1.61 26.67 0.83
CA TYR A 74 -1.90 25.57 -0.10
C TYR A 74 -0.82 24.48 -0.02
N PHE A 75 -1.21 23.22 -0.25
CA PHE A 75 -0.30 22.17 -0.65
C PHE A 75 0.01 22.31 -2.14
N VAL A 76 1.29 22.43 -2.48
CA VAL A 76 1.72 22.83 -3.82
C VAL A 76 2.56 21.74 -4.45
N LEU A 77 2.18 21.34 -5.67
CA LEU A 77 2.98 20.51 -6.57
C LEU A 77 3.38 21.36 -7.78
N LYS A 78 4.66 21.31 -8.14
CA LYS A 78 5.17 22.00 -9.32
C LYS A 78 6.03 21.06 -10.14
N ARG A 79 5.87 21.10 -11.45
CA ARG A 79 6.78 20.45 -12.40
C ARG A 79 7.20 21.44 -13.47
N PHE A 80 8.50 21.48 -13.76
CA PHE A 80 8.99 22.15 -14.95
C PHE A 80 9.05 21.14 -16.10
N ASP A 81 8.20 21.34 -17.10
CA ASP A 81 8.19 20.56 -18.33
C ASP A 81 9.18 21.20 -19.31
N ARG A 82 10.30 20.52 -19.54
CA ARG A 82 11.36 21.03 -20.42
C ARG A 82 10.98 21.01 -21.89
N ASP A 83 10.17 20.06 -22.33
CA ASP A 83 9.82 19.91 -23.75
C ASP A 83 8.98 21.09 -24.23
N PHE A 84 8.10 21.58 -23.36
CA PHE A 84 7.26 22.74 -23.65
C PHE A 84 7.75 24.05 -23.02
N GLY A 85 8.81 24.01 -22.21
CA GLY A 85 9.34 25.17 -21.48
C GLY A 85 8.33 25.78 -20.49
N GLN A 86 7.41 24.97 -19.98
CA GLN A 86 6.29 25.41 -19.16
C GLN A 86 6.40 24.90 -17.73
N THR A 87 5.87 25.65 -16.76
CA THR A 87 5.77 25.19 -15.37
C THR A 87 4.32 24.85 -15.06
N ILE A 88 4.06 23.58 -14.77
CA ILE A 88 2.78 23.12 -14.25
C ILE A 88 2.76 23.42 -12.75
N HIS A 89 1.67 24.01 -12.27
CA HIS A 89 1.53 24.45 -10.89
C HIS A 89 0.15 24.07 -10.34
N CYS A 90 0.15 23.04 -9.49
CA CYS A 90 -1.05 22.55 -8.82
C CYS A 90 -1.10 23.08 -7.39
N LYS A 91 -2.25 23.59 -6.98
CA LYS A 91 -2.50 24.10 -5.62
C LYS A 91 -3.73 23.43 -5.04
N LEU A 92 -3.54 22.61 -4.02
CA LEU A 92 -4.62 21.93 -3.31
C LEU A 92 -4.84 22.64 -1.98
N LYS A 93 -6.11 22.93 -1.67
CA LYS A 93 -6.48 23.51 -0.37
C LYS A 93 -6.51 22.38 0.67
N PRO A 94 -5.69 22.44 1.73
CA PRO A 94 -5.80 21.49 2.83
C PRO A 94 -7.18 21.54 3.47
N MET A 95 -7.64 20.38 3.92
CA MET A 95 -8.87 20.20 4.67
C MET A 95 -8.52 19.79 6.09
N GLU A 96 -9.41 20.05 7.04
CA GLU A 96 -9.29 19.44 8.36
C GLU A 96 -9.21 17.91 8.18
N PRO A 97 -8.26 17.24 8.85
CA PRO A 97 -8.23 15.78 8.82
C PRO A 97 -9.56 15.28 9.37
N GLN A 98 -10.16 14.28 8.74
CA GLN A 98 -11.23 13.55 9.42
C GLN A 98 -10.64 12.98 10.71
N GLU A 99 -11.35 13.15 11.82
CA GLU A 99 -10.94 12.59 13.10
C GLU A 99 -10.71 11.08 12.90
N GLU A 100 -9.46 10.66 13.02
CA GLU A 100 -9.15 9.26 13.22
C GLU A 100 -9.76 8.90 14.57
N ASP A 101 -10.76 8.00 14.59
CA ASP A 101 -11.13 7.32 15.84
C ASP A 101 -9.85 6.61 16.29
N VAL A 102 -9.16 7.24 17.25
CA VAL A 102 -7.81 6.93 17.67
C VAL A 102 -7.65 5.44 17.92
N ASP A 103 -6.75 4.83 17.14
CA ASP A 103 -5.92 3.69 17.49
C ASP A 103 -6.43 2.78 18.61
N THR A 104 -7.12 1.70 18.24
CA THR A 104 -7.05 0.46 19.03
C THR A 104 -7.20 -0.79 18.16
N ILE A 105 -7.90 -0.68 17.01
CA ILE A 105 -8.19 -1.88 16.20
C ILE A 105 -7.00 -2.24 15.29
N LEU A 106 -6.28 -1.25 14.75
CA LEU A 106 -5.31 -1.44 13.64
C LEU A 106 -3.83 -1.30 14.04
N THR A 107 -3.49 -1.10 15.31
CA THR A 107 -2.09 -0.94 15.80
C THR A 107 -1.75 -2.00 16.85
N GLY A 108 -2.26 -3.22 16.65
CA GLY A 108 -2.00 -4.35 17.53
C GLY A 108 -0.57 -4.88 17.35
N THR A 109 0.36 -4.37 18.17
CA THR A 109 1.71 -4.92 18.41
C THR A 109 1.67 -6.26 19.16
N ASN A 110 0.81 -7.18 18.70
CA ASN A 110 0.71 -8.51 19.30
C ASN A 110 1.92 -9.35 18.88
N THR A 111 2.61 -9.91 19.86
CA THR A 111 3.82 -10.73 19.67
C THR A 111 3.52 -12.15 19.16
N ASN A 112 2.26 -12.47 18.85
CA ASN A 112 1.78 -13.80 18.48
C ASN A 112 1.04 -13.79 17.12
N ASN A 113 1.50 -12.96 16.19
CA ASN A 113 0.89 -12.82 14.87
C ASN A 113 1.41 -13.91 13.93
N GLN A 114 0.58 -14.32 12.98
CA GLN A 114 0.97 -15.29 11.95
C GLN A 114 1.61 -14.48 10.84
N LYS A 115 2.84 -14.82 10.50
CA LYS A 115 3.65 -14.03 9.58
C LYS A 115 4.15 -14.89 8.44
N MET A 116 4.07 -14.37 7.23
CA MET A 116 4.71 -14.98 6.07
C MET A 116 5.34 -13.89 5.20
N ILE A 117 6.43 -14.23 4.54
CA ILE A 117 7.02 -13.42 3.48
C ILE A 117 6.95 -14.23 2.20
N LEU A 118 6.40 -13.62 1.15
CA LEU A 118 6.13 -14.25 -0.13
C LEU A 118 6.79 -13.48 -1.27
N LYS A 119 7.18 -14.19 -2.33
CA LYS A 119 7.43 -13.54 -3.63
C LYS A 119 6.11 -12.97 -4.18
N SER A 120 6.13 -11.73 -4.61
CA SER A 120 4.91 -11.06 -5.10
C SER A 120 4.29 -11.75 -6.32
N ASP A 121 5.09 -12.38 -7.19
CA ASP A 121 4.59 -13.03 -8.41
C ASP A 121 3.62 -14.19 -8.12
N TRP A 122 3.82 -14.90 -7.01
CA TRP A 122 2.87 -15.93 -6.58
C TRP A 122 1.54 -15.32 -6.13
N LEU A 123 1.59 -14.25 -5.34
CA LEU A 123 0.35 -13.61 -4.90
C LEU A 123 -0.37 -13.00 -6.13
N LYS A 124 0.37 -12.48 -7.11
CA LYS A 124 -0.21 -12.02 -8.39
C LYS A 124 -0.97 -13.15 -9.09
N SER A 125 -0.38 -14.34 -9.23
CA SER A 125 -1.08 -15.47 -9.87
C SER A 125 -2.31 -15.90 -9.10
N VAL A 126 -2.26 -15.91 -7.75
CA VAL A 126 -3.45 -16.16 -6.92
C VAL A 126 -4.56 -15.14 -7.21
N PHE A 127 -4.24 -13.85 -7.31
CA PHE A 127 -5.23 -12.82 -7.64
C PHE A 127 -5.75 -12.89 -9.08
N GLU A 128 -5.01 -13.51 -10.01
CA GLU A 128 -5.46 -13.77 -11.38
C GLU A 128 -6.45 -14.94 -11.45
N ASP A 129 -6.21 -15.99 -10.65
CA ASP A 129 -7.10 -17.15 -10.53
C ASP A 129 -8.42 -16.81 -9.82
N LEU A 130 -8.41 -15.82 -8.94
CA LEU A 130 -9.59 -15.32 -8.25
C LEU A 130 -10.47 -14.49 -9.20
N ASP A 131 -11.58 -15.06 -9.64
CA ASP A 131 -12.61 -14.33 -10.41
C ASP A 131 -13.27 -13.22 -9.56
N LYS A 132 -13.89 -12.23 -10.23
CA LYS A 132 -14.55 -11.07 -9.58
C LYS A 132 -15.87 -11.41 -8.85
N SER A 133 -16.38 -12.63 -8.96
CA SER A 133 -17.62 -13.08 -8.32
C SER A 133 -17.42 -13.54 -6.88
N HIS A 134 -16.18 -13.81 -6.47
CA HIS A 134 -15.87 -14.18 -5.09
C HIS A 134 -16.19 -13.03 -4.14
N GLN A 135 -16.89 -13.35 -3.05
CA GLN A 135 -17.28 -12.38 -2.04
C GLN A 135 -16.24 -12.29 -0.93
N ARG A 136 -15.63 -13.43 -0.57
CA ARG A 136 -14.72 -13.54 0.56
C ARG A 136 -13.52 -14.39 0.22
N ILE A 137 -12.36 -14.01 0.78
CA ILE A 137 -11.14 -14.83 0.81
C ILE A 137 -10.88 -15.23 2.26
N THR A 138 -10.60 -16.49 2.48
CA THR A 138 -10.28 -17.07 3.79
C THR A 138 -8.85 -17.61 3.76
N LEU A 139 -8.06 -17.24 4.76
CA LEU A 139 -6.71 -17.71 5.00
C LEU A 139 -6.75 -18.66 6.20
N ASN A 140 -6.36 -19.91 5.98
CA ASN A 140 -6.19 -20.91 7.02
C ASN A 140 -4.70 -21.15 7.21
N PHE A 141 -4.19 -20.84 8.41
CA PHE A 141 -2.81 -21.05 8.81
C PHE A 141 -2.70 -22.30 9.66
N SER A 142 -1.60 -23.05 9.50
CA SER A 142 -1.30 -24.25 10.28
C SER A 142 0.21 -24.38 10.51
N PRO A 143 0.66 -24.85 11.69
CA PRO A 143 2.06 -25.22 11.91
C PRO A 143 2.46 -26.52 11.21
N ASN A 144 1.49 -27.31 10.73
CA ASN A 144 1.68 -28.53 9.97
C ASN A 144 1.24 -28.35 8.52
N ASP A 145 1.79 -29.14 7.60
CA ASP A 145 1.37 -29.07 6.20
C ASP A 145 -0.07 -29.60 5.97
N PRO A 146 -0.88 -28.92 5.12
CA PRO A 146 -0.56 -27.69 4.41
C PRO A 146 -0.53 -26.47 5.36
N SER A 147 0.56 -25.71 5.30
CA SER A 147 0.82 -24.60 6.22
C SER A 147 -0.08 -23.38 5.94
N LEU A 148 -0.46 -23.19 4.67
CA LEU A 148 -1.44 -22.19 4.26
C LEU A 148 -2.46 -22.81 3.31
N THR A 149 -3.73 -22.63 3.61
CA THR A 149 -4.82 -22.87 2.66
C THR A 149 -5.57 -21.57 2.40
N LEU A 150 -5.72 -21.23 1.13
CA LEU A 150 -6.55 -20.12 0.67
C LEU A 150 -7.87 -20.68 0.15
N THR A 151 -8.97 -20.08 0.58
CA THR A 151 -10.31 -20.43 0.09
C THR A 151 -11.06 -19.18 -0.31
N ALA A 152 -11.55 -19.12 -1.54
CA ALA A 152 -12.44 -18.07 -2.00
C ALA A 152 -13.82 -18.64 -2.31
N ILE A 153 -14.86 -17.94 -1.85
CA ILE A 153 -16.26 -18.37 -1.98
C ILE A 153 -17.03 -17.31 -2.75
N GLY A 154 -17.62 -17.71 -3.87
CA GLY A 154 -18.60 -16.95 -4.63
C GLY A 154 -20.02 -17.54 -4.49
N PRO A 155 -21.04 -16.92 -5.12
CA PRO A 155 -22.42 -17.39 -5.02
C PRO A 155 -22.64 -18.84 -5.49
N THR A 156 -21.88 -19.25 -6.52
CA THR A 156 -22.00 -20.58 -7.15
C THR A 156 -20.66 -21.26 -7.37
N SER A 157 -19.57 -20.70 -6.84
CA SER A 157 -18.21 -21.17 -7.04
C SER A 157 -17.45 -21.22 -5.71
N LYS A 158 -16.53 -22.18 -5.61
CA LYS A 158 -15.53 -22.25 -4.56
C LYS A 158 -14.18 -22.51 -5.22
N TRP A 159 -13.21 -21.67 -4.92
CA TRP A 159 -11.81 -21.88 -5.27
C TRP A 159 -11.04 -22.18 -3.99
N GLU A 160 -10.15 -23.16 -4.03
CA GLU A 160 -9.33 -23.55 -2.90
C GLU A 160 -7.94 -23.95 -3.39
N SER A 161 -6.92 -23.48 -2.69
CA SER A 161 -5.54 -23.85 -2.96
C SER A 161 -4.77 -23.99 -1.66
N SER A 162 -3.96 -25.04 -1.54
CA SER A 162 -3.23 -25.40 -0.32
C SER A 162 -1.75 -25.51 -0.60
N TYR A 163 -0.93 -24.98 0.31
CA TYR A 163 0.50 -24.83 0.12
C TYR A 163 1.26 -25.35 1.35
N PRO A 164 2.16 -26.34 1.21
CA PRO A 164 3.10 -26.69 2.27
C PRO A 164 4.13 -25.58 2.51
N GLN A 165 4.74 -25.52 3.69
CA GLN A 165 5.74 -24.49 4.03
C GLN A 165 6.94 -24.51 3.08
N SER A 166 7.31 -25.69 2.58
CA SER A 166 8.42 -25.86 1.63
C SER A 166 8.12 -25.39 0.21
N SER A 167 6.93 -24.84 -0.05
CA SER A 167 6.56 -24.35 -1.38
C SER A 167 7.45 -23.17 -1.78
N GLU A 168 7.91 -23.18 -3.04
CA GLU A 168 8.74 -22.14 -3.65
C GLU A 168 8.31 -20.66 -3.38
N PRO A 169 7.02 -20.29 -3.31
CA PRO A 169 6.64 -18.91 -3.03
C PRO A 169 6.99 -18.40 -1.62
N PHE A 170 7.14 -19.28 -0.63
CA PHE A 170 7.46 -18.87 0.74
C PHE A 170 8.95 -18.56 0.89
N ILE A 171 9.25 -17.33 1.30
CA ILE A 171 10.58 -16.93 1.78
C ILE A 171 10.70 -17.23 3.28
N SER A 172 9.63 -16.95 4.03
CA SER A 172 9.51 -17.33 5.44
C SER A 172 8.05 -17.55 5.81
N PHE A 173 7.82 -18.38 6.82
CA PHE A 173 6.50 -18.67 7.38
C PHE A 173 6.64 -18.95 8.88
N GLU A 174 5.81 -18.28 9.68
CA GLU A 174 5.79 -18.34 11.13
C GLU A 174 4.34 -18.48 11.58
N CYS A 175 4.01 -19.64 12.15
CA CYS A 175 2.71 -19.97 12.70
C CYS A 175 2.88 -21.01 13.82
N ASP A 176 2.26 -20.79 14.98
CA ASP A 176 2.38 -21.67 16.15
C ASP A 176 1.13 -22.52 16.41
N ARG A 177 0.00 -22.22 15.74
CA ARG A 177 -1.30 -22.85 15.97
C ARG A 177 -2.21 -22.69 14.75
N GLU A 178 -3.21 -23.56 14.65
CA GLU A 178 -4.20 -23.47 13.57
C GLU A 178 -5.11 -22.25 13.76
N LEU A 179 -5.20 -21.40 12.73
CA LEU A 179 -6.00 -20.17 12.74
C LEU A 179 -6.66 -19.92 11.39
N THR A 180 -7.86 -19.34 11.42
CA THR A 180 -8.64 -19.06 10.22
C THR A 180 -9.16 -17.64 10.26
N PHE A 181 -8.88 -16.87 9.20
CA PHE A 181 -9.31 -15.49 9.05
C PHE A 181 -9.97 -15.28 7.70
N SER A 182 -11.03 -14.47 7.64
CA SER A 182 -11.83 -14.31 6.44
C SER A 182 -12.12 -12.84 6.19
N TYR A 183 -11.85 -12.38 4.97
CA TYR A 183 -11.92 -10.97 4.57
C TYR A 183 -12.83 -10.80 3.35
N GLN A 184 -13.44 -9.62 3.21
CA GLN A 184 -14.17 -9.27 1.98
C GLN A 184 -13.18 -9.18 0.82
N TYR A 185 -13.47 -9.87 -0.29
CA TYR A 185 -12.65 -9.81 -1.51
C TYR A 185 -12.51 -8.36 -2.00
N ASP A 186 -13.58 -7.58 -1.85
CA ASP A 186 -13.62 -6.17 -2.24
C ASP A 186 -12.65 -5.27 -1.47
N HIS A 187 -12.26 -5.64 -0.26
CA HIS A 187 -11.22 -4.95 0.52
C HIS A 187 -9.83 -5.42 0.09
N ILE A 188 -9.66 -6.74 -0.05
CA ILE A 188 -8.38 -7.34 -0.44
C ILE A 188 -7.95 -6.89 -1.85
N LYS A 189 -8.88 -6.78 -2.81
CA LYS A 189 -8.57 -6.32 -4.17
C LYS A 189 -8.01 -4.90 -4.24
N LEU A 190 -8.21 -4.06 -3.21
CA LEU A 190 -7.66 -2.70 -3.19
C LEU A 190 -6.13 -2.69 -3.16
N CYS A 191 -5.48 -3.74 -2.63
CA CYS A 191 -4.03 -3.85 -2.61
C CYS A 191 -3.43 -4.30 -3.95
N LYS A 192 -4.25 -4.65 -4.96
CA LYS A 192 -3.78 -5.22 -6.24
C LYS A 192 -2.76 -4.33 -6.95
N ARG A 193 -2.96 -3.00 -6.97
CA ARG A 193 -1.99 -2.08 -7.59
C ARG A 193 -0.64 -2.07 -6.88
N ALA A 194 -0.63 -2.13 -5.55
CA ALA A 194 0.63 -2.21 -4.81
C ALA A 194 1.32 -3.56 -5.04
N LEU A 195 0.54 -4.63 -5.12
CA LEU A 195 1.03 -5.96 -5.48
C LEU A 195 1.69 -5.98 -6.86
N GLU A 196 1.06 -5.38 -7.88
CA GLU A 196 1.57 -5.30 -9.26
C GLU A 196 2.99 -4.69 -9.33
N HIS A 197 3.30 -3.71 -8.47
CA HIS A 197 4.60 -3.04 -8.40
C HIS A 197 5.58 -3.62 -7.36
N SER A 198 5.17 -4.64 -6.62
CA SER A 198 5.98 -5.22 -5.55
C SER A 198 6.80 -6.43 -6.02
N ILE A 199 7.91 -6.66 -5.31
CA ILE A 199 8.80 -7.82 -5.48
C ILE A 199 8.60 -8.87 -4.37
N GLU A 200 8.33 -8.42 -3.15
CA GLU A 200 8.04 -9.25 -1.99
C GLU A 200 6.86 -8.64 -1.21
N VAL A 201 6.08 -9.50 -0.55
CA VAL A 201 5.02 -9.09 0.37
C VAL A 201 5.23 -9.75 1.71
N SER A 202 5.30 -8.95 2.78
CA SER A 202 5.14 -9.45 4.15
C SER A 202 3.66 -9.41 4.50
N ILE A 203 3.11 -10.55 4.88
CA ILE A 203 1.74 -10.69 5.36
C ILE A 203 1.81 -11.03 6.83
N GLU A 204 1.10 -10.27 7.65
CA GLU A 204 0.98 -10.51 9.07
C GLU A 204 -0.49 -10.44 9.46
N VAL A 205 -0.98 -11.42 10.21
CA VAL A 205 -2.35 -11.42 10.72
C VAL A 205 -2.31 -11.44 12.24
N SER A 206 -2.96 -10.46 12.85
CA SER A 206 -3.09 -10.40 14.30
C SER A 206 -4.22 -11.30 14.81
N LEU A 207 -4.15 -11.67 16.09
CA LEU A 207 -5.16 -12.54 16.71
C LEU A 207 -6.59 -11.96 16.70
N ASN A 208 -6.74 -10.63 16.62
CA ASN A 208 -8.05 -9.98 16.46
C ASN A 208 -8.52 -9.96 14.98
N GLY A 209 -7.77 -10.58 14.07
CA GLY A 209 -8.14 -10.72 12.66
C GLY A 209 -7.80 -9.51 11.79
N VAL A 210 -6.87 -8.66 12.21
CA VAL A 210 -6.39 -7.57 11.35
C VAL A 210 -5.24 -8.06 10.49
N LEU A 211 -5.39 -7.89 9.18
CA LEU A 211 -4.43 -8.24 8.16
C LEU A 211 -3.55 -7.04 7.83
N TYR A 212 -2.25 -7.20 8.01
CA TYR A 212 -1.21 -6.26 7.62
C TYR A 212 -0.48 -6.80 6.38
N LEU A 213 -0.40 -5.98 5.35
CA LEU A 213 0.30 -6.28 4.11
C LEU A 213 1.35 -5.21 3.87
N LEU A 214 2.61 -5.59 3.85
CA LEU A 214 3.72 -4.69 3.54
C LEU A 214 4.34 -5.08 2.20
N PHE A 215 4.04 -4.30 1.17
CA PHE A 215 4.51 -4.48 -0.19
C PHE A 215 5.86 -3.81 -0.38
N GLN A 216 6.91 -4.60 -0.65
CA GLN A 216 8.23 -4.09 -0.99
C GLN A 216 8.28 -3.72 -2.47
N ILE A 217 8.53 -2.45 -2.77
CA ILE A 217 8.57 -1.91 -4.14
C ILE A 217 10.02 -1.66 -4.55
N GLU A 218 10.30 -1.89 -5.84
CA GLU A 218 11.58 -1.57 -6.43
C GLU A 218 11.77 -0.04 -6.54
N GLY A 219 12.66 0.51 -5.73
CA GLY A 219 13.03 1.91 -5.76
C GLY A 219 14.06 2.23 -6.84
N SER A 220 14.28 3.52 -7.12
CA SER A 220 15.31 4.00 -8.06
C SER A 220 16.76 3.86 -7.53
N SER A 221 16.91 3.36 -6.30
CA SER A 221 18.19 3.15 -5.62
C SER A 221 18.23 1.74 -5.04
N SER A 222 19.39 1.26 -4.58
CA SER A 222 19.50 -0.01 -3.86
C SER A 222 18.75 -0.04 -2.50
N THR A 223 17.98 1.00 -2.19
CA THR A 223 17.16 1.08 -0.99
C THR A 223 15.74 0.61 -1.27
N LYS A 224 15.18 -0.13 -0.32
CA LYS A 224 13.84 -0.72 -0.41
C LYS A 224 12.79 0.27 0.08
N ASP A 225 11.74 0.41 -0.70
CA ASP A 225 10.56 1.22 -0.39
C ASP A 225 9.34 0.34 -0.16
N TYR A 226 8.34 0.90 0.52
CA TYR A 226 7.20 0.11 1.00
C TYR A 226 5.88 0.86 0.87
N ILE A 227 4.83 0.11 0.52
CA ILE A 227 3.44 0.49 0.72
C ILE A 227 2.82 -0.49 1.71
N GLU A 228 2.10 0.05 2.68
CA GLU A 228 1.42 -0.72 3.71
C GLU A 228 -0.08 -0.69 3.48
N PHE A 229 -0.73 -1.83 3.67
CA PHE A 229 -2.18 -1.95 3.79
C PHE A 229 -2.52 -2.62 5.12
N THR A 230 -3.57 -2.11 5.76
CA THR A 230 -4.21 -2.75 6.90
C THR A 230 -5.67 -3.03 6.53
N VAL A 231 -6.12 -4.26 6.74
CA VAL A 231 -7.49 -4.72 6.42
C VAL A 231 -8.09 -5.40 7.64
N SER A 232 -9.32 -5.02 8.02
CA SER A 232 -10.13 -5.66 9.07
C SER A 232 -11.38 -6.35 8.53
#